data_AF-A0AAJ1VZS0-F1
#
_entry.id   AF-A0AAJ1VZS0-F1
#
_cell.length_a   1.000
_cell.length_b   1.000
_cell.length_c   1.000
_cell.angle_alpha   90.00
_cell.angle_beta   90.00
_cell.angle_gamma   90.00
#
_symmetry.space_group_name_H-M   'P 1'
#
loop_
_entity.id
_entity.type
_entity.pdbx_description
1 polymer ?
#
loop_
_entity_poly.entity_id
_entity_poly.type
_entity_poly.pdbx_seq_one_letter_code
_entity_poly.pdbx_strand_id
1 'polypeptide(L)'
;WMVVPLEAPVETTVVLTVEVHSMREPDISFTAEDSALVPATYVPPLKTTEGAWKGMLIGWLEVWHEFILIAVVVIAGSIGVVIAIRIRKERDLALRGPAPPVEEKAEDWMSKFEEGGEKQPEIVDSPQVEAEGFAAEFLEKSGGPSEKPRIGPDKEVVDSASDVLDKHQTEDAIDAAIELAEEMVEGDLPHPSNVMLDPAETETRKVVPKKHRDDDGPSDFELEL
;
A
#
# COMPACT_ATOMS: atom_id res chain seq x y z
N TRP A 1 -37.20 -47.21 -34.94
CA TRP A 1 -36.15 -46.31 -34.42
C TRP A 1 -36.12 -46.51 -32.91
N MET A 2 -34.94 -46.79 -32.34
CA MET A 2 -34.76 -46.85 -30.89
C MET A 2 -34.35 -45.45 -30.42
N VAL A 3 -34.96 -44.95 -29.35
CA VAL A 3 -34.56 -43.70 -28.71
C VAL A 3 -33.45 -44.01 -27.73
N VAL A 4 -32.23 -43.67 -28.09
CA VAL A 4 -31.08 -43.76 -27.19
C VAL A 4 -31.07 -42.49 -26.33
N PRO A 5 -30.96 -42.60 -24.99
CA PRO A 5 -30.82 -41.42 -24.13
C PRO A 5 -29.52 -40.68 -24.45
N LEU A 6 -29.58 -39.34 -24.50
CA LEU A 6 -28.44 -38.48 -24.84
C LEU A 6 -27.39 -38.41 -23.72
N GLU A 7 -27.79 -38.76 -22.50
CA GLU A 7 -26.99 -38.60 -21.29
C GLU A 7 -27.24 -39.77 -20.34
N ALA A 8 -26.16 -40.26 -19.72
CA ALA A 8 -26.21 -41.29 -18.70
C ALA A 8 -25.40 -40.86 -17.47
N PRO A 9 -25.74 -41.34 -16.25
CA PRO A 9 -24.99 -41.01 -15.03
C PRO A 9 -23.51 -41.45 -15.07
N VAL A 10 -23.20 -42.46 -15.87
CA VAL A 10 -21.86 -43.03 -16.07
C VAL A 10 -21.70 -43.30 -17.57
N GLU A 11 -20.46 -43.30 -18.07
CA GLU A 11 -20.17 -43.66 -19.47
C GLU A 11 -20.73 -45.07 -19.75
N THR A 12 -21.72 -45.14 -20.64
CA THR A 12 -22.42 -46.38 -20.94
C THR A 12 -22.49 -46.60 -22.43
N THR A 13 -22.23 -47.85 -22.84
CA THR A 13 -22.37 -48.28 -24.23
C THR A 13 -23.70 -48.98 -24.37
N VAL A 14 -24.56 -48.49 -25.26
CA VAL A 14 -25.82 -49.15 -25.60
C VAL A 14 -25.57 -50.03 -26.81
N VAL A 15 -25.89 -51.33 -26.69
CA VAL A 15 -25.78 -52.31 -27.76
C VAL A 15 -27.19 -52.68 -28.22
N LEU A 16 -27.47 -52.45 -29.51
CA LEU A 16 -28.69 -52.88 -30.18
C LEU A 16 -28.39 -54.15 -30.98
N THR A 17 -28.95 -55.27 -30.53
CA THR A 17 -28.89 -56.54 -31.27
C THR A 17 -30.21 -56.75 -32.00
N VAL A 18 -30.18 -56.80 -33.32
CA VAL A 18 -31.33 -57.12 -34.17
C VAL A 18 -31.17 -58.54 -34.69
N GLU A 19 -32.12 -59.41 -34.35
CA GLU A 19 -32.16 -60.79 -34.81
C GLU A 19 -33.35 -60.99 -35.75
N VAL A 20 -33.08 -61.44 -36.97
CA VAL A 20 -34.10 -61.69 -38.00
C VAL A 20 -34.13 -63.18 -38.33
N HIS A 21 -35.32 -63.78 -38.25
CA HIS A 21 -35.55 -65.18 -38.58
C HIS A 21 -36.43 -65.31 -39.83
N SER A 22 -36.10 -66.28 -40.69
CA SER A 22 -36.94 -66.61 -41.85
C SER A 22 -38.16 -67.43 -41.42
N MET A 23 -39.35 -67.02 -41.86
CA MET A 23 -40.60 -67.72 -41.53
C MET A 23 -40.70 -69.10 -42.21
N ARG A 24 -39.95 -69.32 -43.30
CA ARG A 24 -39.98 -70.57 -44.08
C ARG A 24 -38.94 -71.60 -43.62
N GLU A 25 -37.88 -71.14 -42.97
CA GLU A 25 -36.75 -71.97 -42.53
C GLU A 25 -36.15 -71.34 -41.26
N PRO A 26 -36.67 -71.72 -40.07
CA PRO A 26 -36.37 -71.02 -38.82
C PRO A 26 -34.92 -71.21 -38.33
N ASP A 27 -34.19 -72.16 -38.90
CA ASP A 27 -32.79 -72.43 -38.56
C ASP A 27 -31.82 -71.39 -39.14
N ILE A 28 -32.29 -70.53 -40.06
CA ILE A 28 -31.48 -69.44 -40.62
C ILE A 28 -31.82 -68.15 -39.87
N SER A 29 -30.92 -67.74 -38.97
CA SER A 29 -30.96 -66.44 -38.30
C SER A 29 -29.85 -65.52 -38.79
N PHE A 30 -30.20 -64.24 -38.94
CA PHE A 30 -29.23 -63.17 -39.19
C PHE A 30 -29.24 -62.23 -37.98
N THR A 31 -28.06 -62.03 -37.41
CA THR A 31 -27.86 -61.12 -36.28
C THR A 31 -27.03 -59.92 -36.75
N ALA A 32 -27.53 -58.72 -36.49
CA ALA A 32 -26.80 -57.48 -36.68
C ALA A 32 -26.69 -56.76 -35.34
N GLU A 33 -25.49 -56.33 -34.99
CA GLU A 33 -25.22 -55.55 -33.78
C GLU A 33 -24.81 -54.13 -34.17
N ASP A 34 -25.40 -53.14 -33.51
CA ASP A 34 -25.01 -51.74 -33.61
C ASP A 34 -24.77 -51.19 -32.19
N SER A 35 -23.71 -50.40 -32.02
CA SER A 35 -23.31 -49.89 -30.71
C SER A 35 -23.13 -48.38 -30.75
N ALA A 36 -23.74 -47.69 -29.79
CA ALA A 36 -23.61 -46.25 -29.61
C ALA A 36 -23.05 -45.92 -28.23
N LEU A 37 -22.11 -44.96 -28.18
CA LEU A 37 -21.56 -44.43 -26.94
C LEU A 37 -22.47 -43.34 -26.40
N VAL A 38 -22.93 -43.49 -25.15
CA VAL A 38 -23.68 -42.46 -24.44
C VAL A 38 -22.72 -41.76 -23.48
N PRO A 39 -22.44 -40.45 -23.69
CA PRO A 39 -21.53 -39.71 -22.84
C PRO A 39 -22.10 -39.54 -21.42
N ALA A 40 -21.21 -39.55 -20.42
CA ALA A 40 -21.60 -39.34 -19.03
C ALA A 40 -21.96 -37.86 -18.76
N THR A 41 -23.03 -37.62 -18.01
CA THR A 41 -23.39 -36.27 -17.51
C THR A 41 -22.34 -35.70 -16.55
N TYR A 42 -21.58 -36.57 -15.87
CA TYR A 42 -20.53 -36.18 -14.94
C TYR A 42 -19.22 -36.90 -15.25
N VAL A 43 -18.26 -36.16 -15.77
CA VAL A 43 -16.87 -36.59 -15.89
C VAL A 43 -16.12 -36.00 -14.69
N PRO A 44 -15.67 -36.79 -13.70
CA PRO A 44 -14.83 -36.26 -12.63
C PRO A 44 -13.58 -35.65 -13.28
N PRO A 45 -13.18 -34.42 -12.88
CA PRO A 45 -12.02 -33.79 -13.48
C PRO A 45 -10.81 -34.71 -13.32
N LEU A 46 -10.15 -35.02 -14.43
CA LEU A 46 -8.83 -35.65 -14.42
C LEU A 46 -7.98 -34.91 -13.38
N LYS A 47 -7.40 -35.65 -12.43
CA LYS A 47 -6.49 -35.10 -11.42
C LYS A 47 -5.29 -34.50 -12.15
N THR A 48 -5.40 -33.26 -12.57
CA THR A 48 -4.27 -32.50 -13.10
C THR A 48 -3.26 -32.33 -11.97
N THR A 49 -1.97 -32.33 -12.32
CA THR A 49 -0.87 -32.09 -11.38
C THR A 49 -1.07 -30.82 -10.55
N GLU A 50 -1.76 -29.83 -11.11
CA GLU A 50 -2.17 -28.61 -10.43
C GLU A 50 -3.18 -28.84 -9.29
N GLY A 51 -4.15 -29.75 -9.47
CA GLY A 51 -5.10 -30.12 -8.42
C GLY A 51 -4.45 -30.88 -7.26
N ALA A 52 -3.40 -31.67 -7.55
CA ALA A 52 -2.62 -32.36 -6.52
C ALA A 52 -1.79 -31.38 -5.66
N TRP A 53 -1.12 -30.41 -6.28
CA TRP A 53 -0.39 -29.36 -5.57
C TRP A 53 -1.32 -28.47 -4.75
N LYS A 54 -2.48 -28.08 -5.29
CA LYS A 54 -3.50 -27.33 -4.53
C LYS A 54 -3.99 -28.12 -3.32
N GLY A 55 -4.27 -29.41 -3.48
CA GLY A 55 -4.65 -30.28 -2.35
C GLY A 55 -3.57 -30.37 -1.27
N MET A 56 -2.29 -30.46 -1.68
CA MET A 56 -1.15 -30.46 -0.76
C MET A 56 -1.00 -29.12 -0.02
N LEU A 57 -1.15 -27.99 -0.73
CA LEU A 57 -1.08 -26.66 -0.13
C LEU A 57 -2.22 -26.41 0.85
N ILE A 58 -3.44 -26.85 0.51
CA ILE A 58 -4.61 -26.73 1.40
C ILE A 58 -4.39 -27.55 2.67
N GLY A 59 -3.96 -28.82 2.55
CA GLY A 59 -3.68 -29.65 3.72
C GLY A 59 -2.53 -29.14 4.57
N TRP A 60 -1.49 -28.57 3.94
CA TRP A 60 -0.42 -27.91 4.68
C TRP A 60 -0.91 -26.66 5.41
N LEU A 61 -1.70 -25.81 4.73
CA LEU A 61 -2.22 -24.58 5.32
C LEU A 61 -3.17 -24.90 6.48
N GLU A 62 -4.02 -25.92 6.36
CA GLU A 62 -4.92 -26.34 7.43
C GLU A 62 -4.16 -26.71 8.72
N VAL A 63 -3.03 -27.41 8.60
CA VAL A 63 -2.17 -27.77 9.75
C VAL A 63 -1.41 -26.57 10.32
N TRP A 64 -0.95 -25.65 9.45
CA TRP A 64 -0.04 -24.58 9.87
C TRP A 64 -0.71 -23.22 10.11
N HIS A 65 -1.98 -23.02 9.75
CA HIS A 65 -2.63 -21.71 9.81
C HIS A 65 -2.64 -21.11 11.23
N GLU A 66 -2.88 -21.92 12.26
CA GLU A 66 -2.92 -21.46 13.65
C GLU A 66 -1.56 -20.88 14.07
N PHE A 67 -0.46 -21.58 13.76
CA PHE A 67 0.90 -21.11 14.05
C PHE A 67 1.25 -19.85 13.24
N ILE A 68 0.82 -19.78 11.98
CA ILE A 68 1.05 -18.60 11.12
C ILE A 68 0.34 -17.37 11.70
N LEU A 69 -0.91 -17.50 12.14
CA LEU A 69 -1.66 -16.40 12.75
C LEU A 69 -1.01 -15.92 14.04
N ILE A 70 -0.57 -16.84 14.91
CA ILE A 70 0.16 -16.49 16.14
C ILE A 70 1.45 -15.74 15.78
N ALA A 71 2.22 -16.24 14.81
CA ALA A 71 3.46 -15.60 14.38
C ALA A 71 3.21 -14.18 13.84
N VAL A 72 2.16 -13.98 13.04
CA VAL A 72 1.78 -12.67 12.51
C VAL A 72 1.43 -11.70 13.64
N VAL A 73 0.63 -12.12 14.62
CA VAL A 73 0.26 -11.28 15.78
C VAL A 73 1.50 -10.93 16.61
N VAL A 74 2.41 -11.88 16.82
CA VAL A 74 3.66 -11.63 17.55
C VAL A 74 4.55 -10.63 16.82
N ILE A 75 4.70 -10.78 15.50
CA ILE A 75 5.50 -9.86 14.68
C ILE A 75 4.89 -8.46 14.71
N ALA A 76 3.58 -8.33 14.44
CA ALA A 76 2.89 -7.05 14.48
C ALA A 76 2.96 -6.39 15.87
N GLY A 77 2.75 -7.18 16.94
CA GLY A 77 2.91 -6.73 18.31
C GLY A 77 4.34 -6.27 18.62
N SER A 78 5.35 -7.01 18.15
CA SER A 78 6.77 -6.63 18.33
C SER A 78 7.11 -5.31 17.62
N ILE A 79 6.58 -5.10 16.42
CA ILE A 79 6.76 -3.85 15.66
C ILE A 79 6.08 -2.70 16.40
N GLY A 80 4.84 -2.90 16.87
CA GLY A 80 4.12 -1.93 17.69
C GLY A 80 4.88 -1.53 18.95
N VAL A 81 5.49 -2.50 19.66
CA VAL A 81 6.34 -2.23 20.84
C VAL A 81 7.58 -1.44 20.46
N VAL A 82 8.26 -1.77 19.36
CA VAL A 82 9.45 -1.03 18.90
C VAL A 82 9.09 0.41 18.53
N ILE A 83 7.98 0.63 17.83
CA ILE A 83 7.48 1.97 17.49
C ILE A 83 7.13 2.75 18.76
N ALA A 84 6.42 2.14 19.70
CA ALA A 84 6.07 2.77 20.98
C ALA A 84 7.32 3.15 21.80
N ILE A 85 8.35 2.29 21.83
CA ILE A 85 9.62 2.59 22.49
C ILE A 85 10.34 3.75 21.79
N ARG A 86 10.35 3.80 20.46
CA ARG A 86 10.96 4.91 19.70
C ARG A 86 10.27 6.24 20.00
N ILE A 87 8.94 6.27 19.92
CA ILE A 87 8.14 7.46 20.21
C ILE A 87 8.37 7.91 21.66
N ARG A 88 8.43 6.98 22.61
CA ARG A 88 8.74 7.31 24.01
C ARG A 88 10.14 7.86 24.16
N LYS A 89 11.14 7.29 23.49
CA LYS A 89 12.53 7.76 23.52
C LYS A 89 12.69 9.15 22.91
N GLU A 90 12.00 9.43 21.81
CA GLU A 90 11.97 10.75 21.18
C GLU A 90 11.30 11.79 22.08
N ARG A 91 10.19 11.42 22.74
CA ARG A 91 9.57 12.28 23.77
C ARG A 91 10.48 12.51 24.97
N ASP A 92 11.18 11.48 25.44
CA ASP A 92 12.15 11.59 26.53
C ASP A 92 13.33 12.47 26.13
N LEU A 93 13.82 12.39 24.89
CA LEU A 93 14.88 13.26 24.37
C LEU A 93 14.41 14.69 24.08
N ALA A 94 13.15 14.89 23.73
CA ALA A 94 12.58 16.23 23.55
C ALA A 94 12.34 16.93 24.90
N LEU A 95 11.98 16.18 25.95
CA LEU A 95 11.82 16.69 27.32
C LEU A 95 13.15 16.82 28.05
N ARG A 96 14.08 15.90 27.80
CA ARG A 96 15.47 15.96 28.23
C ARG A 96 16.22 16.83 27.23
N GLY A 97 16.00 18.14 27.31
CA GLY A 97 16.83 19.14 26.63
C GLY A 97 18.34 18.81 26.74
N PRO A 98 19.17 19.40 25.85
CA PRO A 98 20.53 18.92 25.54
C PRO A 98 21.21 18.39 26.79
N ALA A 99 21.64 17.12 26.73
CA ALA A 99 22.18 16.37 27.87
C ALA A 99 22.94 17.32 28.79
N PRO A 100 22.62 17.37 30.10
CA PRO A 100 23.34 18.27 31.00
C PRO A 100 24.82 18.01 30.71
N PRO A 101 25.57 19.05 30.30
CA PRO A 101 26.98 18.87 30.00
C PRO A 101 27.55 18.14 31.21
N VAL A 102 28.28 17.05 30.96
CA VAL A 102 29.01 16.32 32.00
C VAL A 102 29.55 17.38 32.94
N GLU A 103 29.15 17.36 34.22
CA GLU A 103 29.55 18.38 35.19
C GLU A 103 31.08 18.43 35.18
N GLU A 104 31.65 19.33 34.38
CA GLU A 104 33.07 19.53 34.29
C GLU A 104 33.44 20.10 35.65
N LYS A 105 34.19 19.32 36.45
CA LYS A 105 34.65 19.81 37.74
C LYS A 105 35.56 21.01 37.50
N ALA A 106 35.63 21.93 38.45
CA ALA A 106 36.56 23.07 38.36
C ALA A 106 38.01 22.63 38.07
N GLU A 107 38.36 21.40 38.49
CA GLU A 107 39.61 20.71 38.22
C GLU A 107 39.83 20.43 36.72
N ASP A 108 38.78 20.04 35.98
CA ASP A 108 38.82 19.79 34.52
C ASP A 108 38.89 21.11 33.71
N TRP A 109 38.42 22.21 34.30
CA TRP A 109 38.58 23.55 33.73
C TRP A 109 40.00 24.10 33.91
N MET A 110 40.59 23.86 35.08
CA MET A 110 41.96 24.30 35.37
C MET A 110 42.98 23.49 34.57
N SER A 111 42.75 22.19 34.33
CA SER A 111 43.65 21.36 33.53
C SER A 111 43.75 21.79 32.07
N LYS A 112 42.66 22.28 31.45
CA LYS A 112 42.68 22.84 30.09
C LYS A 112 43.55 24.10 29.94
N PHE A 113 43.78 24.83 31.02
CA PHE A 113 44.67 25.99 31.04
C PHE A 113 46.12 25.60 31.37
N GLU A 114 46.33 24.57 32.19
CA GLU A 114 47.67 24.07 32.50
C GLU A 114 48.29 23.25 31.35
N GLU A 115 47.47 22.56 30.54
CA GLU A 115 47.95 21.67 29.46
C GLU A 115 48.11 22.38 28.10
N GLY A 116 47.75 23.66 27.95
CA GLY A 116 47.48 24.23 26.62
C GLY A 116 47.88 25.68 26.36
N GLY A 117 48.97 26.17 26.93
CA GLY A 117 49.49 27.53 26.67
C GLY A 117 50.14 27.77 25.29
N GLU A 118 50.17 26.81 24.36
CA GLU A 118 50.94 26.93 23.11
C GLU A 118 50.27 26.36 21.85
N LYS A 119 48.97 26.57 21.65
CA LYS A 119 48.42 26.44 20.28
C LYS A 119 47.64 27.69 19.90
N GLN A 120 48.39 28.62 19.30
CA GLN A 120 47.79 29.63 18.41
C GLN A 120 46.90 28.89 17.41
N PRO A 121 45.66 29.35 17.16
CA PRO A 121 44.81 28.72 16.16
C PRO A 121 45.55 28.74 14.83
N GLU A 122 45.85 27.55 14.30
CA GLU A 122 46.38 27.41 12.96
C GLU A 122 45.31 27.92 12.01
N ILE A 123 45.55 29.10 11.43
CA ILE A 123 44.69 29.66 10.41
C ILE A 123 44.78 28.69 9.24
N VAL A 124 43.74 27.88 9.05
CA VAL A 124 43.62 27.01 7.89
C VAL A 124 43.49 27.92 6.67
N ASP A 125 44.56 28.02 5.91
CA ASP A 125 44.57 28.76 4.65
C ASP A 125 43.83 27.91 3.60
N SER A 126 42.55 28.23 3.39
CA SER A 126 41.74 27.58 2.36
C SER A 126 42.33 27.92 0.98
N PRO A 127 42.44 26.95 0.05
CA PRO A 127 42.89 27.23 -1.31
C PRO A 127 42.04 28.34 -1.93
N GLN A 128 42.63 29.50 -2.17
CA GLN A 128 41.94 30.60 -2.84
C GLN A 128 41.82 30.26 -4.32
N VAL A 129 40.60 29.98 -4.76
CA VAL A 129 40.28 29.77 -6.17
C VAL A 129 39.83 31.12 -6.76
N GLU A 130 40.38 31.50 -7.91
CA GLU A 130 39.93 32.70 -8.62
C GLU A 130 38.46 32.54 -9.05
N ALA A 131 37.66 33.60 -8.91
CA ALA A 131 36.22 33.56 -9.15
C ALA A 131 35.85 33.06 -10.56
N GLU A 132 36.70 33.36 -11.55
CA GLU A 132 36.52 32.87 -12.93
C GLU A 132 36.80 31.38 -13.07
N GLY A 133 37.80 30.85 -12.36
CA GLY A 133 38.10 29.41 -12.31
C GLY A 133 36.99 28.62 -11.62
N PHE A 134 36.47 29.16 -10.50
CA PHE A 134 35.31 28.57 -9.84
C PHE A 134 34.08 28.58 -10.74
N ALA A 135 33.79 29.68 -11.44
CA ALA A 135 32.64 29.77 -12.33
C ALA A 135 32.72 28.76 -13.48
N ALA A 136 33.90 28.60 -14.08
CA ALA A 136 34.14 27.61 -15.13
C ALA A 136 33.98 26.18 -14.63
N GLU A 137 34.62 25.82 -13.51
CA GLU A 137 34.50 24.48 -12.92
C GLU A 137 33.08 24.18 -12.44
N PHE A 138 32.38 25.20 -11.92
CA PHE A 138 30.99 25.09 -11.51
C PHE A 138 30.09 24.84 -12.71
N LEU A 139 30.22 25.59 -13.80
CA LEU A 139 29.44 25.41 -15.03
C LEU A 139 29.72 24.07 -15.73
N GLU A 140 30.98 23.62 -15.72
CA GLU A 140 31.37 22.32 -16.25
C GLU A 140 30.74 21.17 -15.44
N LYS A 141 30.73 21.30 -14.11
CA LYS A 141 30.26 20.24 -13.20
C LYS A 141 28.77 20.27 -12.92
N SER A 142 28.13 21.44 -13.02
CA SER A 142 26.71 21.62 -12.71
C SER A 142 25.78 21.23 -13.86
N GLY A 143 26.33 20.90 -15.04
CA GLY A 143 25.54 20.77 -16.25
C GLY A 143 25.03 22.15 -16.68
N GLY A 144 25.61 22.70 -17.75
CA GLY A 144 25.15 23.97 -18.28
C GLY A 144 23.68 23.92 -18.75
N PRO A 145 23.08 25.07 -19.12
CA PRO A 145 21.69 25.17 -19.62
C PRO A 145 21.42 24.40 -20.93
N SER A 146 22.39 23.63 -21.44
CA SER A 146 22.29 22.72 -22.58
C SER A 146 22.08 21.25 -22.19
N GLU A 147 21.93 20.93 -20.89
CA GLU A 147 21.55 19.57 -20.47
C GLU A 147 20.19 19.23 -21.09
N LYS A 148 20.19 18.26 -22.02
CA LYS A 148 18.96 17.76 -22.65
C LYS A 148 18.00 17.34 -21.54
N PRO A 149 16.69 17.62 -21.66
CA PRO A 149 15.71 17.21 -20.67
C PRO A 149 15.94 15.73 -20.37
N ARG A 150 16.26 15.41 -19.11
CA ARG A 150 16.38 14.02 -18.69
C ARG A 150 15.08 13.35 -19.10
N ILE A 151 15.19 12.21 -19.78
CA ILE A 151 14.03 11.40 -20.11
C ILE A 151 13.33 11.12 -18.79
N GLY A 152 12.16 11.73 -18.61
CA GLY A 152 11.37 11.57 -17.41
C GLY A 152 10.98 10.09 -17.25
N PRO A 153 10.64 9.67 -16.03
CA PRO A 153 10.07 8.35 -15.82
C PRO A 153 8.88 8.12 -16.76
N ASP A 154 8.68 6.87 -17.17
CA ASP A 154 7.59 6.50 -18.07
C ASP A 154 6.25 7.02 -17.52
N LYS A 155 5.40 7.50 -18.44
CA LYS A 155 4.12 8.11 -18.08
C LYS A 155 3.24 7.19 -17.23
N GLU A 156 3.31 5.87 -17.48
CA GLU A 156 2.59 4.86 -16.70
C GLU A 156 3.04 4.81 -15.22
N VAL A 157 4.33 5.03 -14.94
CA VAL A 157 4.86 5.09 -13.58
C VAL A 157 4.40 6.37 -12.88
N VAL A 158 4.34 7.48 -13.62
CA VAL A 158 3.86 8.78 -13.12
C VAL A 158 2.37 8.70 -12.79
N ASP A 159 1.57 8.13 -13.70
CA ASP A 159 0.12 7.95 -13.52
C ASP A 159 -0.15 7.02 -12.33
N SER A 160 0.58 5.89 -12.21
CA SER A 160 0.46 5.00 -11.05
C SER A 160 0.87 5.67 -9.73
N ALA A 161 1.90 6.52 -9.74
CA ALA A 161 2.31 7.24 -8.55
C ALA A 161 1.28 8.33 -8.17
N SER A 162 0.65 8.96 -9.16
CA SER A 162 -0.45 9.90 -8.95
C SER A 162 -1.67 9.21 -8.34
N ASP A 163 -2.06 8.05 -8.83
CA ASP A 163 -3.18 7.27 -8.29
C ASP A 163 -2.95 6.87 -6.82
N VAL A 164 -1.71 6.48 -6.48
CA VAL A 164 -1.34 6.17 -5.09
C VAL A 164 -1.39 7.42 -4.21
N LEU A 165 -0.90 8.56 -4.71
CA LEU A 165 -0.93 9.83 -3.99
C LEU A 165 -2.37 10.29 -3.73
N ASP A 166 -3.22 10.26 -4.76
CA ASP A 166 -4.64 10.63 -4.67
C ASP A 166 -5.37 9.72 -3.68
N LYS A 167 -5.09 8.42 -3.70
CA LYS A 167 -5.67 7.48 -2.74
C LYS A 167 -5.31 7.83 -1.29
N HIS A 168 -4.04 8.09 -1.01
CA HIS A 168 -3.62 8.45 0.35
C HIS A 168 -4.16 9.81 0.80
N GLN A 169 -4.19 10.81 -0.09
CA GLN A 169 -4.75 12.12 0.25
C GLN A 169 -6.26 12.05 0.50
N THR A 170 -6.99 11.23 -0.26
CA THR A 170 -8.44 11.07 -0.10
C THR A 170 -8.78 10.25 1.14
N GLU A 171 -8.05 9.17 1.43
CA GLU A 171 -8.22 8.38 2.66
C GLU A 171 -7.96 9.24 3.91
N ASP A 172 -6.81 9.95 3.97
CA ASP A 172 -6.48 10.83 5.11
C ASP A 172 -7.53 11.94 5.32
N ALA A 173 -8.03 12.52 4.23
CA ALA A 173 -9.06 13.57 4.30
C ALA A 173 -10.42 13.03 4.77
N ILE A 174 -10.78 11.80 4.37
CA ILE A 174 -12.02 11.14 4.81
C ILE A 174 -11.91 10.77 6.29
N ASP A 175 -10.78 10.21 6.72
CA ASP A 175 -10.55 9.82 8.11
C ASP A 175 -10.59 11.06 9.02
N ALA A 176 -9.94 12.17 8.63
CA ALA A 176 -10.01 13.42 9.36
C ALA A 176 -11.44 13.99 9.43
N ALA A 177 -12.23 13.84 8.36
CA ALA A 177 -13.63 14.27 8.35
C ALA A 177 -14.51 13.39 9.26
N ILE A 178 -14.22 12.10 9.36
CA ILE A 178 -14.91 11.18 10.27
C ILE A 178 -14.56 11.52 11.72
N GLU A 179 -13.28 11.72 12.04
CA GLU A 179 -12.83 12.13 13.38
C GLU A 179 -13.53 13.42 13.83
N LEU A 180 -13.58 14.43 12.96
CA LEU A 180 -14.26 15.69 13.25
C LEU A 180 -15.78 15.49 13.42
N ALA A 181 -16.41 14.64 12.62
CA ALA A 181 -17.83 14.33 12.76
C ALA A 181 -18.13 13.58 14.07
N GLU A 182 -17.26 12.67 14.50
CA GLU A 182 -17.36 11.98 15.79
C GLU A 182 -17.18 12.96 16.95
N GLU A 183 -16.21 13.87 16.88
CA GLU A 183 -16.01 14.95 17.88
C GLU A 183 -17.25 15.85 17.99
N MET A 184 -17.88 16.19 16.85
CA MET A 184 -19.14 16.96 16.84
C MET A 184 -20.33 16.19 17.45
N VAL A 185 -20.35 14.86 17.33
CA VAL A 185 -21.44 14.00 17.86
C VAL A 185 -21.26 13.74 19.35
N GLU A 186 -20.02 13.62 19.84
CA GLU A 186 -19.73 13.34 21.25
C GLU A 186 -20.10 14.50 22.19
N GLY A 187 -20.33 15.70 21.63
CA GLY A 187 -20.81 16.85 22.37
C GLY A 187 -19.67 17.53 23.14
N ASP A 188 -19.42 18.78 22.81
CA ASP A 188 -18.28 19.54 23.32
C ASP A 188 -18.39 19.71 24.85
N LEU A 189 -17.57 18.98 25.60
CA LEU A 189 -17.46 19.17 27.05
C LEU A 189 -16.90 20.57 27.29
N PRO A 190 -17.60 21.45 28.03
CA PRO A 190 -17.12 22.80 28.23
C PRO A 190 -15.74 22.75 28.89
N HIS A 191 -14.76 23.40 28.26
CA HIS A 191 -13.43 23.58 28.82
C HIS A 191 -13.54 23.98 30.31
N PRO A 192 -12.69 23.50 31.23
CA PRO A 192 -12.84 23.69 32.68
C PRO A 192 -13.05 25.15 33.14
N SER A 193 -12.60 26.12 32.35
CA SER A 193 -12.82 27.56 32.56
C SER A 193 -14.26 28.03 32.28
N ASN A 194 -15.03 27.28 31.50
CA ASN A 194 -16.35 27.64 30.98
C ASN A 194 -17.48 26.84 31.65
N VAL A 195 -17.15 25.98 32.62
CA VAL A 195 -18.10 25.12 33.36
C VAL A 195 -19.11 25.92 34.19
N MET A 196 -18.81 27.18 34.53
CA MET A 196 -19.72 28.07 35.26
C MET A 196 -20.54 29.00 34.36
N LEU A 197 -20.37 28.93 33.05
CA LEU A 197 -21.16 29.69 32.10
C LEU A 197 -22.31 28.81 31.62
N ASP A 198 -23.53 29.36 31.60
CA ASP A 198 -24.67 28.66 31.01
C ASP A 198 -24.36 28.38 29.52
N PRO A 199 -24.68 27.18 29.01
CA PRO A 199 -24.44 26.85 27.62
C PRO A 199 -25.16 27.87 26.75
N ALA A 200 -24.40 28.59 25.91
CA ALA A 200 -24.99 29.56 25.00
C ALA A 200 -25.92 28.82 24.03
N GLU A 201 -27.16 29.30 23.87
CA GLU A 201 -28.05 28.81 22.84
C GLU A 201 -27.34 28.94 21.49
N THR A 202 -27.19 27.83 20.78
CA THR A 202 -26.57 27.81 19.46
C THR A 202 -27.47 28.57 18.49
N GLU A 203 -27.27 29.88 18.34
CA GLU A 203 -27.85 30.65 17.25
C GLU A 203 -27.28 30.10 15.94
N THR A 204 -28.04 29.27 15.24
CA THR A 204 -27.73 28.89 13.86
C THR A 204 -27.91 30.11 12.97
N ARG A 205 -26.91 31.00 12.95
CA ARG A 205 -26.87 32.13 12.05
C ARG A 205 -26.71 31.59 10.64
N LYS A 206 -27.79 31.61 9.84
CA LYS A 206 -27.74 31.31 8.41
C LYS A 206 -26.67 32.19 7.75
N VAL A 207 -25.55 31.57 7.37
CA VAL A 207 -24.54 32.23 6.56
C VAL A 207 -25.08 32.27 5.12
N VAL A 208 -25.30 33.47 4.61
CA VAL A 208 -25.63 33.66 3.19
C VAL A 208 -24.37 33.31 2.38
N PRO A 209 -24.41 32.34 1.44
CA PRO A 209 -23.25 32.02 0.63
C PRO A 209 -22.89 33.24 -0.23
N LYS A 210 -21.68 33.78 -0.03
CA LYS A 210 -21.11 34.78 -0.95
C LYS A 210 -20.89 34.07 -2.28
N LYS A 211 -21.52 34.61 -3.33
CA LYS A 211 -21.30 34.19 -4.72
C LYS A 211 -19.81 34.34 -5.03
N HIS A 212 -19.17 33.22 -5.41
CA HIS A 212 -17.79 33.17 -5.89
C HIS A 212 -17.64 34.18 -7.05
N ARG A 213 -16.72 35.13 -6.93
CA ARG A 213 -16.28 35.97 -8.04
C ARG A 213 -15.06 35.28 -8.64
N ASP A 214 -15.25 34.66 -9.79
CA ASP A 214 -14.20 34.02 -10.59
C ASP A 214 -13.32 35.06 -11.32
N ASP A 215 -12.81 36.09 -10.64
CA ASP A 215 -12.07 37.16 -11.34
C ASP A 215 -11.04 37.91 -10.48
N ASP A 216 -10.20 37.15 -9.77
CA ASP A 216 -8.90 37.66 -9.29
C ASP A 216 -7.78 36.88 -10.01
N GLY A 217 -7.73 37.01 -11.33
CA GLY A 217 -6.51 36.77 -12.10
C GLY A 217 -5.55 37.95 -11.90
N PRO A 218 -4.23 37.74 -11.74
CA PRO A 218 -3.29 38.84 -11.59
C PRO A 218 -3.30 39.72 -12.84
N SER A 219 -3.76 40.97 -12.69
CA SER A 219 -3.74 42.00 -13.72
C SER A 219 -2.29 42.36 -14.08
N ASP A 220 -1.96 42.15 -15.36
CA ASP A 220 -1.02 42.90 -16.18
C ASP A 220 0.33 43.32 -15.57
N PHE A 221 1.38 42.54 -15.89
CA PHE A 221 2.73 43.09 -16.02
C PHE A 221 2.84 43.75 -17.41
N GLU A 222 2.61 45.07 -17.47
CA GLU A 222 3.05 45.89 -18.61
C GLU A 222 4.60 45.85 -18.65
N LEU A 223 5.15 45.15 -19.64
CA LEU A 223 6.54 45.30 -20.07
C LEU A 223 6.55 46.37 -21.15
N GLU A 224 6.90 47.61 -20.78
CA GLU A 224 7.34 48.61 -21.76
C GLU A 224 8.67 48.16 -22.38
N LEU A 225 8.71 48.23 -23.71
CA LEU A 225 9.83 47.92 -24.61
C LEU A 225 10.94 48.97 -24.56
#